data_AF-A0A2B0Y6G8-F1
#
_entry.id   AF-A0A2B0Y6G8-F1
#
_cell.length_a   1.000
_cell.length_b   1.000
_cell.length_c   1.000
_cell.angle_alpha   90.00
_cell.angle_beta   90.00
_cell.angle_gamma   90.00
#
_symmetry.space_group_name_H-M   'P 1'
#
loop_
_entity.id
_entity.type
_entity.pdbx_description
1 polymer ?
#
loop_
_entity_poly.entity_id
_entity_poly.type
_entity_poly.pdbx_seq_one_letter_code
_entity_poly.pdbx_strand_id
1 'polypeptide(L)'
;MLNKNSITKLKIAFEKSDFTYEGLATVVGISKSYCYKIINAHKYKKRLYYGTASKIAKALNEEVADLFDEHENFFNNKVSLRDTR
;
A
#
# COMPACT_ATOMS: atom_id res chain seq x y z
N MET A 1 8.41 8.68 18.80
CA MET A 1 8.80 7.28 18.50
C MET A 1 8.13 6.85 17.20
N LEU A 2 8.91 6.64 16.13
CA LEU A 2 8.38 6.10 14.86
C LEU A 2 7.99 4.64 15.10
N ASN A 3 6.69 4.35 15.06
CA ASN A 3 6.18 2.99 15.18
C ASN A 3 6.73 2.17 14.00
N LYS A 4 7.74 1.31 14.25
CA LYS A 4 8.35 0.44 13.23
C LYS A 4 7.37 -0.57 12.62
N ASN A 5 6.13 -0.60 13.13
CA ASN A 5 5.05 -1.52 12.78
C ASN A 5 3.80 -0.80 12.23
N SER A 6 3.90 0.39 11.60
CA SER A 6 2.72 0.98 10.96
C SER A 6 2.30 0.15 9.74
N ILE A 7 1.35 -0.74 9.98
CA ILE A 7 0.58 -1.47 8.99
C ILE A 7 -0.28 -0.42 8.26
N THR A 8 -0.24 -0.40 6.93
CA THR A 8 -1.07 0.50 6.11
C THR A 8 -2.49 -0.06 6.00
N LYS A 9 -3.51 0.78 5.76
CA LYS A 9 -4.87 0.34 5.42
C LYS A 9 -4.86 -0.64 4.23
N LEU A 10 -3.97 -0.45 3.25
CA LEU A 10 -3.79 -1.41 2.17
C LEU A 10 -3.45 -2.82 2.68
N LYS A 11 -2.55 -2.92 3.66
CA LYS A 11 -2.20 -4.22 4.27
C LYS A 11 -3.36 -4.79 5.08
N ILE A 12 -4.09 -3.94 5.82
CA ILE A 12 -5.27 -4.35 6.60
C ILE A 12 -6.38 -4.88 5.67
N ALA A 13 -6.71 -4.14 4.62
CA ALA A 13 -7.73 -4.51 3.64
C ALA A 13 -7.36 -5.81 2.93
N PHE A 14 -6.08 -5.98 2.56
CA PHE A 14 -5.60 -7.23 1.99
C PHE A 14 -5.73 -8.40 2.97
N GLU A 15 -5.34 -8.24 4.24
CA GLU A 15 -5.43 -9.29 5.26
C GLU A 15 -6.87 -9.68 5.64
N LYS A 16 -7.84 -8.78 5.42
CA LYS A 16 -9.28 -9.06 5.59
C LYS A 16 -9.93 -9.70 4.37
N SER A 17 -9.25 -9.68 3.23
CA SER A 17 -9.77 -10.25 1.98
C SER A 17 -9.37 -11.71 1.82
N ASP A 18 -10.07 -12.44 0.96
CA ASP A 18 -9.72 -13.81 0.57
C ASP A 18 -8.64 -13.87 -0.52
N PHE A 19 -8.04 -12.73 -0.90
CA PHE A 19 -7.04 -12.70 -1.94
C PHE A 19 -5.70 -13.27 -1.48
N THR A 20 -5.13 -14.14 -2.31
CA THR A 20 -3.69 -14.37 -2.31
C THR A 20 -2.97 -13.21 -3.02
N TYR A 21 -1.68 -13.04 -2.76
CA TYR A 21 -0.86 -12.05 -3.49
C TYR A 21 -0.91 -12.24 -5.01
N GLU A 22 -1.00 -13.49 -5.45
CA GLU A 22 -1.07 -13.86 -6.86
C GLU A 22 -2.46 -13.58 -7.44
N GLY A 23 -3.52 -13.92 -6.71
CA GLY A 23 -4.90 -13.61 -7.11
C GLY A 23 -5.13 -12.12 -7.28
N LEU A 24 -4.72 -11.31 -6.30
CA LEU A 24 -4.86 -9.85 -6.39
C LEU A 24 -3.99 -9.28 -7.53
N ALA A 25 -2.76 -9.79 -7.69
CA ALA A 25 -1.86 -9.35 -8.76
C ALA A 25 -2.47 -9.59 -10.15
N THR A 26 -3.10 -10.75 -10.36
CA THR A 26 -3.79 -11.10 -11.60
C THR A 26 -4.98 -10.19 -11.86
N VAL A 27 -5.85 -9.93 -10.87
CA VAL A 27 -7.01 -9.02 -11.02
C VAL A 27 -6.58 -7.60 -11.37
N VAL A 28 -5.50 -7.12 -10.74
CA VAL A 28 -5.00 -5.75 -10.92
C VAL A 28 -4.16 -5.61 -12.20
N GLY A 29 -3.63 -6.72 -12.73
CA GLY A 29 -2.73 -6.73 -13.89
C GLY A 29 -1.31 -6.27 -13.55
N ILE A 30 -0.77 -6.71 -12.41
CA ILE A 30 0.61 -6.41 -11.97
C ILE A 30 1.35 -7.71 -11.64
N SER A 31 2.67 -7.63 -11.46
CA SER A 31 3.43 -8.80 -11.01
C SER A 31 3.16 -9.12 -9.54
N LYS A 32 3.14 -10.42 -9.21
CA LYS A 32 3.06 -10.91 -7.82
C LYS A 32 4.10 -10.28 -6.91
N SER A 33 5.34 -10.13 -7.39
CA SER A 33 6.42 -9.49 -6.64
C SER A 33 6.13 -8.02 -6.34
N TYR A 34 5.57 -7.28 -7.30
CA TYR A 34 5.19 -5.89 -7.08
C TYR A 34 4.04 -5.79 -6.08
N CYS A 35 2.99 -6.60 -6.25
CA CYS A 35 1.85 -6.72 -5.33
C CYS A 35 2.31 -6.96 -3.88
N TYR A 36 3.17 -7.96 -3.67
CA TYR A 36 3.73 -8.27 -2.36
C TYR A 36 4.49 -7.08 -1.75
N LYS A 37 5.28 -6.35 -2.54
CA LYS A 37 6.09 -5.22 -2.06
C LYS A 37 5.25 -3.99 -1.68
N ILE A 38 4.18 -3.70 -2.43
CA ILE A 38 3.29 -2.57 -2.12
C ILE A 38 2.44 -2.87 -0.87
N ILE A 39 1.93 -4.09 -0.71
CA ILE A 39 1.20 -4.48 0.51
C ILE A 39 2.12 -4.43 1.74
N ASN A 40 3.38 -4.85 1.58
CA ASN A 40 4.37 -4.81 2.66
C ASN A 40 5.27 -3.56 2.58
N ALA A 41 4.68 -2.40 2.28
CA ALA A 41 5.42 -1.14 2.10
C ALA A 41 6.25 -0.70 3.31
N HIS A 42 5.86 -1.11 4.52
CA HIS A 42 6.68 -0.92 5.72
C HIS A 42 8.09 -1.53 5.61
N LYS A 43 8.20 -2.69 4.95
CA LYS A 43 9.44 -3.42 4.72
C LYS A 43 10.16 -2.98 3.45
N TYR A 44 9.42 -2.83 2.35
CA TYR A 44 10.02 -2.63 1.02
C TYR A 44 10.07 -1.19 0.54
N LYS A 45 9.42 -0.27 1.26
CA LYS A 45 9.34 1.16 0.91
C LYS A 45 8.92 1.39 -0.56
N LYS A 46 8.02 0.54 -1.08
CA LYS A 46 7.57 0.61 -2.47
C LYS A 46 6.37 1.55 -2.59
N ARG A 47 6.52 2.58 -3.42
CA ARG A 47 5.43 3.51 -3.75
C ARG A 47 4.34 2.81 -4.57
N LEU A 48 3.12 3.25 -4.33
CA LEU A 48 1.92 2.82 -5.02
C LEU A 48 1.50 3.94 -5.97
N TYR A 49 1.24 3.63 -7.24
CA TYR A 49 0.70 4.61 -8.18
C TYR A 49 -0.82 4.66 -8.06
N TYR A 50 -1.43 5.84 -8.23
CA TYR A 50 -2.87 6.03 -8.08
C TYR A 50 -3.69 5.10 -8.97
N GLY A 51 -3.30 4.90 -10.24
CA GLY A 51 -3.97 3.97 -11.14
C GLY A 51 -3.95 2.51 -10.65
N THR A 52 -2.86 2.10 -10.00
CA THR A 52 -2.77 0.77 -9.36
C THR A 52 -3.60 0.74 -8.07
N ALA A 53 -3.58 1.81 -7.29
CA ALA A 53 -4.39 1.94 -6.07
C ALA A 53 -5.89 1.83 -6.38
N SER A 54 -6.38 2.51 -7.42
CA SER A 54 -7.77 2.46 -7.84
C SER A 54 -8.23 1.05 -8.20
N LYS A 55 -7.39 0.29 -8.92
CA LYS A 55 -7.69 -1.11 -9.25
C LYS A 55 -7.68 -2.01 -8.01
N ILE A 56 -6.74 -1.81 -7.09
CA ILE A 56 -6.68 -2.57 -5.84
C ILE A 56 -7.87 -2.25 -4.94
N ALA A 57 -8.23 -0.97 -4.79
CA ALA A 57 -9.37 -0.51 -4.03
C ALA A 57 -10.67 -1.15 -4.55
N LYS A 58 -10.86 -1.16 -5.87
CA LYS A 58 -11.98 -1.87 -6.51
C LYS A 58 -11.96 -3.38 -6.22
N ALA A 59 -10.79 -4.02 -6.25
CA ALA A 59 -10.68 -5.46 -5.98
C ALA A 59 -10.97 -5.80 -4.51
N LEU A 60 -10.54 -4.94 -3.58
CA LEU A 60 -10.71 -5.13 -2.14
C LEU A 60 -12.03 -4.56 -1.60
N ASN A 61 -12.86 -3.95 -2.45
CA ASN A 61 -14.08 -3.24 -2.07
C ASN A 61 -13.83 -2.13 -1.03
N GLU A 62 -12.78 -1.33 -1.28
CA GLU A 62 -12.34 -0.22 -0.45
C GLU A 62 -12.38 1.10 -1.25
N GLU A 63 -12.32 2.23 -0.55
CA GLU A 63 -12.18 3.54 -1.18
C GLU A 63 -10.73 3.82 -1.59
N VAL A 64 -10.53 4.35 -2.81
CA VAL A 64 -9.18 4.61 -3.32
C VAL A 64 -8.43 5.67 -2.52
N ALA A 65 -9.13 6.71 -2.05
CA ALA A 65 -8.54 7.76 -1.22
C ALA A 65 -8.00 7.18 0.10
N ASP A 66 -8.74 6.24 0.70
CA ASP A 66 -8.33 5.59 1.94
C ASP A 66 -7.03 4.78 1.76
N LEU A 67 -6.91 4.05 0.67
CA LEU A 67 -5.72 3.25 0.39
C LEU A 67 -4.54 4.09 -0.12
N PHE A 68 -4.78 5.07 -0.97
CA PHE A 68 -3.72 5.83 -1.62
C PHE A 68 -3.15 6.94 -0.73
N ASP A 69 -4.01 7.75 -0.10
CA ASP A 69 -3.57 8.94 0.65
C ASP A 69 -2.79 8.54 1.90
N GLU A 70 -3.23 7.49 2.60
CA GLU A 70 -2.46 6.95 3.72
C GLU A 70 -1.12 6.35 3.26
N HIS A 71 -1.11 5.67 2.12
CA HIS A 71 0.11 5.06 1.58
C HIS A 71 1.12 6.14 1.17
N GLU A 72 0.68 7.25 0.55
CA GLU A 72 1.55 8.40 0.28
C GLU A 72 1.99 9.12 1.56
N ASN A 73 1.09 9.31 2.53
CA ASN A 73 1.43 9.87 3.85
C ASN A 73 2.46 9.01 4.60
N PHE A 74 2.41 7.69 4.45
CA PHE A 74 3.41 6.77 5.00
C PHE A 74 4.82 7.04 4.43
N PHE A 75 4.92 7.49 3.18
CA PHE A 75 6.19 7.90 2.57
C PHE A 75 6.58 9.34 2.89
N ASN A 76 5.63 10.27 2.89
CA ASN A 76 5.88 11.70 3.08
C ASN A 76 6.26 12.04 4.53
N ASN A 77 5.73 11.31 5.53
CA ASN A 77 6.16 11.45 6.92
C ASN A 77 7.62 11.00 7.18
N LYS A 78 8.31 10.39 6.20
CA LYS A 78 9.76 10.15 6.27
C LYS A 78 10.61 11.32 5.78
N VAL A 79 10.01 12.29 5.09
CA VAL A 79 10.71 13.46 4.52
C VAL A 79 10.77 14.62 5.52
N SER A 80 9.74 14.79 6.36
CA SER A 80 9.63 15.90 7.33
C SER A 80 10.66 15.91 8.48
N LEU A 81 11.40 14.81 8.71
CA LEU A 81 12.42 14.74 9.77
C LEU A 81 13.86 15.10 9.30
N ARG A 82 14.05 15.55 8.06
CA ARG A 82 15.39 15.90 7.54
C ARG A 82 15.55 17.31 6.97
N ASP A 83 14.46 18.05 6.76
CA ASP A 83 14.51 19.38 6.12
C ASP A 83 14.35 20.56 7.10
N THR A 84 14.67 20.36 8.37
CA THR A 84 14.90 21.45 9.34
C THR A 84 16.32 21.36 9.90
N ARG A 85 17.29 21.83 9.12
CA ARG A 85 18.63 22.20 9.60
C ARG A 85 19.05 23.52 8.97
#